data_AF-A0A955FGV3-F1
#
_entry.id   AF-A0A955FGV3-F1
#
_cell.length_a   1.000
_cell.length_b   1.000
_cell.length_c   1.000
_cell.angle_alpha   90.00
_cell.angle_beta   90.00
_cell.angle_gamma   90.00
#
_symmetry.space_group_name_H-M   'P 1'
#
loop_
_entity.id
_entity.type
_entity.pdbx_description
1 polymer ?
#
loop_
_entity_poly.entity_id
_entity_poly.type
_entity_poly.pdbx_seq_one_letter_code
_entity_poly.pdbx_strand_id
1 'polypeptide(L)'
;LKKGKVILDEENRMRLVGALRAVDEAVLSIDEEPSVISTIEMIAKNHPDDELVFANGGDRDSEKVIPETDICNQYGIKTVFGVGTNVRGLVKPDSSTRINQALGHEK
;
A
#
# COMPACT_ATOMS: atom_id res chain seq x y z
N LEU A 1 8.82 -10.53 -6.29
CA LEU A 1 10.20 -11.07 -6.36
C LEU A 1 11.13 -10.04 -7.01
N LYS A 2 12.22 -9.62 -6.36
CA LYS A 2 13.23 -8.76 -7.01
C LYS A 2 14.24 -9.68 -7.69
N LYS A 3 14.27 -9.70 -9.03
CA LYS A 3 15.09 -10.63 -9.82
C LYS A 3 14.87 -12.11 -9.44
N GLY A 4 13.62 -12.51 -9.22
CA GLY A 4 13.28 -13.90 -8.84
C GLY A 4 13.62 -14.29 -7.39
N LYS A 5 14.08 -13.35 -6.55
CA LYS A 5 14.41 -13.62 -5.15
C LYS A 5 13.48 -12.86 -4.19
N VAL A 6 13.09 -13.54 -3.11
CA VAL A 6 12.55 -12.89 -1.92
C VAL A 6 13.77 -12.42 -1.12
N ILE A 7 13.94 -11.10 -1.00
CA ILE A 7 15.05 -10.52 -0.21
C ILE A 7 14.67 -10.46 1.27
N LEU A 8 13.38 -10.23 1.54
CA LEU A 8 12.79 -10.20 2.86
C LEU A 8 11.41 -10.86 2.75
N ASP A 9 11.19 -11.91 3.54
CA ASP A 9 9.89 -12.59 3.61
C ASP A 9 8.83 -11.70 4.26
N GLU A 10 7.59 -12.16 4.21
CA GLU A 10 6.45 -11.40 4.70
C GLU A 10 6.43 -11.23 6.22
N GLU A 11 6.88 -12.23 6.99
CA GLU A 11 6.96 -12.14 8.45
C GLU A 11 7.94 -11.04 8.88
N ASN A 12 9.13 -11.01 8.27
CA ASN A 12 10.12 -9.98 8.51
C ASN A 12 9.62 -8.60 8.06
N ARG A 13 8.93 -8.51 6.91
CA ARG A 13 8.32 -7.27 6.45
C ARG A 13 7.26 -6.76 7.44
N MET A 14 6.37 -7.63 7.90
CA MET A 14 5.33 -7.28 8.88
C MET A 14 5.96 -6.75 10.17
N ARG A 15 6.99 -7.44 10.68
CA ARG A 15 7.72 -7.01 11.87
C ARG A 15 8.35 -5.63 11.70
N LEU A 16 8.94 -5.33 10.55
CA LEU A 16 9.53 -4.02 10.27
C LEU A 16 8.47 -2.91 10.17
N VAL A 17 7.37 -3.18 9.47
CA VAL A 17 6.27 -2.21 9.29
C VAL A 17 5.61 -1.91 10.63
N GLY A 18 5.31 -2.94 11.43
CA GLY A 18 4.72 -2.79 12.76
C GLY A 18 5.64 -2.12 13.79
N ALA A 19 6.95 -2.03 13.53
CA ALA A 19 7.89 -1.32 14.39
C ALA A 19 7.95 0.19 14.10
N LEU A 20 7.30 0.68 13.04
CA LEU A 20 7.27 2.09 12.71
C LEU A 20 6.40 2.84 13.74
N ARG A 21 6.91 3.96 14.26
CA ARG A 21 6.23 4.77 15.29
C ARG A 21 4.79 5.18 14.91
N ALA A 22 4.51 5.33 13.62
CA ALA A 22 3.21 5.79 13.11
C ALA A 22 2.28 4.65 12.70
N VAL A 23 2.63 3.40 12.99
CA VAL A 23 1.85 2.22 12.68
C VAL A 23 1.37 1.59 13.99
N ASP A 24 0.05 1.54 14.17
CA ASP A 24 -0.56 0.86 15.31
C ASP A 24 -0.63 -0.66 15.09
N GLU A 25 -0.92 -1.08 13.85
CA GLU A 25 -1.03 -2.49 13.48
C GLU A 25 -0.52 -2.76 12.05
N ALA A 26 0.14 -3.90 11.87
CA ALA A 26 0.51 -4.43 10.56
C ALA A 26 -0.09 -5.84 10.41
N VAL A 27 -0.77 -6.07 9.29
CA VAL A 27 -1.53 -7.30 9.02
C VAL A 27 -0.91 -8.04 7.83
N LEU A 28 -0.75 -9.36 7.92
CA LEU A 28 -0.43 -10.19 6.75
C LEU A 28 -1.68 -10.37 5.89
N SER A 29 -1.51 -10.18 4.58
CA SER A 29 -2.60 -10.39 3.61
C SER A 29 -3.10 -11.83 3.69
N ILE A 30 -4.42 -11.99 3.72
CA ILE A 30 -5.08 -13.31 3.60
C ILE A 30 -5.44 -13.64 2.16
N ASP A 31 -5.21 -12.70 1.24
CA ASP A 31 -5.44 -12.90 -0.19
C ASP A 31 -4.39 -13.83 -0.81
N GLU A 32 -4.86 -14.82 -1.57
CA GLU A 32 -4.00 -15.73 -2.36
C GLU A 32 -3.61 -15.13 -3.71
N GLU A 33 -4.38 -14.16 -4.19
CA GLU A 33 -4.16 -13.43 -5.44
C GLU A 33 -3.54 -12.04 -5.17
N PRO A 34 -2.95 -11.37 -6.18
CA PRO A 34 -2.23 -10.09 -5.97
C PRO A 34 -3.06 -8.91 -5.46
N SER A 35 -4.38 -9.02 -5.40
CA SER A 35 -5.28 -8.02 -4.80
C SER A 35 -5.27 -8.12 -3.28
N VAL A 36 -5.90 -7.16 -2.60
CA VAL A 36 -6.09 -7.20 -1.13
C VAL A 36 -7.58 -7.16 -0.73
N ILE A 37 -8.46 -7.70 -1.58
CA ILE A 37 -9.92 -7.63 -1.41
C ILE A 37 -10.36 -8.33 -0.12
N SER A 38 -9.91 -9.56 0.09
CA SER A 38 -10.31 -10.39 1.24
C SER A 38 -9.80 -9.78 2.54
N THR A 39 -8.58 -9.24 2.52
CA THR A 39 -7.98 -8.55 3.67
C THR A 39 -8.74 -7.26 4.00
N ILE A 40 -9.11 -6.44 3.00
CA ILE A 40 -9.93 -5.23 3.23
C ILE A 40 -11.28 -5.60 3.81
N GLU A 41 -11.94 -6.64 3.28
CA GLU A 41 -13.23 -7.10 3.80
C GLU A 41 -13.12 -7.53 5.28
N MET A 42 -12.08 -8.31 5.62
CA MET A 42 -11.82 -8.72 7.00
C MET A 42 -11.66 -7.51 7.93
N ILE A 43 -10.88 -6.51 7.53
CA ILE A 43 -10.67 -5.28 8.31
C ILE A 43 -11.99 -4.53 8.48
N ALA A 44 -12.76 -4.36 7.40
CA ALA A 44 -14.05 -3.66 7.46
C ALA A 44 -15.06 -4.34 8.41
N LYS A 45 -15.09 -5.67 8.43
CA LYS A 45 -15.94 -6.45 9.36
C LYS A 45 -15.50 -6.33 10.81
N ASN A 46 -14.20 -6.18 11.07
CA ASN A 46 -13.66 -6.03 12.41
C ASN A 46 -13.81 -4.60 12.95
N HIS A 47 -13.98 -3.62 12.06
CA HIS A 47 -14.08 -2.19 12.38
C HIS A 47 -15.35 -1.55 11.79
N PRO A 48 -16.55 -2.03 12.15
CA PRO A 48 -17.80 -1.59 11.52
C PRO A 48 -18.20 -0.15 11.83
N ASP A 49 -17.70 0.41 12.93
CA ASP A 49 -18.04 1.75 13.42
C ASP A 49 -16.95 2.79 13.13
N ASP A 50 -15.82 2.38 12.53
CA ASP A 50 -14.69 3.26 12.26
C ASP A 50 -14.79 3.90 10.86
N GLU A 51 -14.22 5.10 10.70
CA GLU A 51 -14.01 5.69 9.38
C GLU A 51 -12.78 5.02 8.72
N LEU A 52 -13.01 4.22 7.69
CA LEU A 52 -11.96 3.52 6.97
C LEU A 52 -11.53 4.26 5.72
N VAL A 53 -10.21 4.40 5.54
CA VAL A 53 -9.60 5.02 4.36
C VAL A 53 -8.58 4.06 3.74
N PHE A 54 -8.81 3.67 2.49
CA PHE A 54 -7.85 2.88 1.72
C PHE A 54 -6.91 3.79 0.93
N ALA A 55 -5.68 3.94 1.39
CA ALA A 55 -4.66 4.80 0.80
C ALA A 55 -3.73 4.02 -0.13
N ASN A 56 -3.73 4.34 -1.42
CA ASN A 56 -2.82 3.76 -2.41
C ASN A 56 -1.75 4.78 -2.84
N GLY A 57 -0.49 4.45 -2.63
CA GLY A 57 0.65 5.24 -3.10
C GLY A 57 1.10 4.81 -4.50
N GLY A 58 1.71 5.73 -5.25
CA GLY A 58 2.25 5.44 -6.58
C GLY A 58 1.55 6.18 -7.71
N ASP A 59 1.80 5.75 -8.96
CA ASP A 59 1.30 6.42 -10.17
C ASP A 59 -0.09 5.91 -10.59
N ARG A 60 -0.75 5.11 -9.74
CA ARG A 60 -2.11 4.64 -9.98
C ARG A 60 -3.05 5.79 -9.65
N ASP A 61 -3.68 6.36 -10.68
CA ASP A 61 -4.29 7.68 -10.67
C ASP A 61 -5.81 7.66 -10.92
N SER A 62 -6.46 6.49 -10.94
CA SER A 62 -7.92 6.45 -11.02
C SER A 62 -8.59 5.23 -10.38
N GLU A 63 -9.75 5.48 -9.77
CA GLU A 63 -10.70 4.51 -9.19
C GLU A 63 -11.19 3.44 -10.18
N LYS A 64 -11.03 3.67 -11.49
CA LYS A 64 -11.42 2.72 -12.55
C LYS A 64 -10.50 1.49 -12.67
N VAL A 65 -9.42 1.42 -11.89
CA VAL A 65 -8.25 0.59 -12.26
C VAL A 65 -7.76 -0.34 -11.14
N ILE A 66 -8.32 -0.28 -9.93
CA ILE A 66 -7.91 -1.19 -8.84
C ILE A 66 -8.99 -2.24 -8.54
N PRO A 67 -8.62 -3.51 -8.35
CA PRO A 67 -9.58 -4.58 -8.06
C PRO A 67 -10.33 -4.37 -6.73
N GLU A 68 -9.82 -3.51 -5.84
CA GLU A 68 -10.41 -3.19 -4.55
C GLU A 68 -11.59 -2.20 -4.60
N THR A 69 -11.89 -1.57 -5.74
CA THR A 69 -12.91 -0.51 -5.82
C THR A 69 -14.29 -0.99 -5.35
N ASP A 70 -14.73 -2.17 -5.77
CA ASP A 70 -16.07 -2.68 -5.44
C ASP A 70 -16.20 -2.98 -3.94
N ILE A 71 -15.17 -3.57 -3.32
CA ILE A 71 -15.21 -3.88 -1.88
C ILE A 71 -15.14 -2.61 -1.03
N CYS A 72 -14.35 -1.61 -1.45
CA CYS A 72 -14.32 -0.32 -0.77
C CYS A 72 -15.69 0.36 -0.81
N ASN A 73 -16.34 0.38 -1.97
CA ASN A 73 -17.69 0.96 -2.11
C ASN A 73 -18.73 0.21 -1.28
N GLN A 74 -18.66 -1.12 -1.23
CA GLN A 74 -19.57 -1.96 -0.45
C GLN A 74 -19.54 -1.62 1.05
N TYR A 75 -18.36 -1.33 1.60
CA TYR A 75 -18.17 -1.03 3.03
C TYR A 75 -18.05 0.46 3.34
N GLY A 76 -18.28 1.35 2.36
CA GLY A 76 -18.16 2.79 2.56
C GLY A 76 -16.74 3.29 2.83
N ILE A 77 -15.72 2.54 2.41
CA ILE A 77 -14.31 2.86 2.60
C ILE A 77 -13.89 3.93 1.58
N LYS A 78 -13.36 5.05 2.07
CA LYS A 78 -12.86 6.12 1.20
C LYS A 78 -11.54 5.71 0.56
N THR A 79 -11.45 5.74 -0.76
CA THR A 79 -10.17 5.48 -1.45
C THR A 79 -9.41 6.78 -1.69
N VAL A 80 -8.11 6.80 -1.38
CA VAL A 80 -7.23 7.96 -1.60
C VAL A 80 -5.99 7.53 -2.38
N PHE A 81 -5.69 8.25 -3.45
CA PHE A 81 -4.54 7.96 -4.32
C PHE A 81 -3.40 8.97 -4.14
N GLY A 82 -2.21 8.60 -4.61
CA GLY A 82 -1.04 9.48 -4.61
C GLY A 82 -0.43 9.70 -3.22
N VAL A 83 -0.78 8.89 -2.23
CA VAL A 83 -0.22 8.99 -0.87
C VAL A 83 1.29 8.75 -0.92
N GLY A 84 2.07 9.61 -0.24
CA GLY A 84 3.54 9.55 -0.24
C GLY A 84 4.23 10.24 -1.43
N THR A 85 3.49 10.97 -2.26
CA THR A 85 4.05 11.84 -3.31
C THR A 85 4.07 13.31 -2.87
N ASN A 86 4.99 14.12 -3.41
CA ASN A 86 5.00 15.57 -3.27
C ASN A 86 4.50 16.26 -4.55
N VAL A 87 4.18 17.57 -4.44
CA VAL A 87 3.68 18.47 -5.49
C VAL A 87 2.62 17.83 -6.39
N ARG A 88 1.34 18.06 -6.07
CA ARG A 88 0.19 17.65 -6.91
C ARG A 88 0.13 16.16 -7.31
N GLY A 89 0.75 15.27 -6.53
CA GLY A 89 0.68 13.83 -6.83
C GLY A 89 1.81 13.30 -7.71
N LEU A 90 2.75 14.15 -8.15
CA LEU A 90 3.57 13.84 -9.33
C LEU A 90 5.00 13.39 -9.01
N VAL A 91 5.54 13.78 -7.85
CA VAL A 91 6.94 13.52 -7.54
C VAL A 91 7.03 12.56 -6.36
N LYS A 92 7.90 11.56 -6.46
CA LYS A 92 8.17 10.57 -5.40
C LYS A 92 9.48 10.96 -4.73
N PRO A 93 9.43 11.75 -3.64
CA PRO A 93 10.59 12.39 -3.07
C PRO A 93 11.59 11.39 -2.52
N ASP A 94 11.24 10.11 -2.30
CA ASP A 94 12.16 9.06 -1.86
C ASP A 94 12.07 7.80 -2.73
N SER A 95 11.79 7.97 -4.03
CA SER A 95 11.83 6.83 -4.96
C SER A 95 13.24 6.24 -5.06
N SER A 96 13.31 4.91 -5.15
CA SER A 96 14.58 4.20 -5.36
C SER A 96 15.31 4.69 -6.61
N THR A 97 14.59 5.04 -7.68
CA THR A 97 15.16 5.67 -8.88
C THR A 97 15.88 6.98 -8.55
N ARG A 98 15.22 7.91 -7.84
CA ARG A 98 15.82 9.20 -7.48
C ARG A 98 17.02 9.02 -6.55
N ILE A 99 16.90 8.14 -5.55
CA ILE A 99 17.98 7.86 -4.60
C ILE A 99 19.19 7.27 -5.33
N ASN A 100 18.99 6.29 -6.21
CA ASN A 100 20.09 5.72 -6.99
C ASN A 100 20.77 6.76 -7.89
N GLN A 101 19.99 7.59 -8.60
CA GLN A 101 20.51 8.71 -9.39
C GLN A 101 21.33 9.69 -8.56
N ALA A 102 20.83 10.08 -7.38
CA ALA A 102 21.52 11.01 -6.48
C ALA A 102 22.82 10.42 -5.91
N LEU A 103 22.87 9.10 -5.72
CA LEU A 103 24.05 8.38 -5.25
C LEU A 103 25.04 8.01 -6.37
N GLY A 104 24.79 8.42 -7.62
CA GLY A 104 25.63 8.09 -8.77
C GLY A 104 25.57 6.62 -9.18
N HIS A 105 24.62 5.86 -8.63
CA HIS A 105 24.28 4.54 -9.14
C HIS A 105 23.33 4.77 -10.33
N GLU A 106 23.90 4.88 -11.53
CA GLU A 106 23.11 4.97 -12.75
C GLU A 106 22.09 3.82 -12.82
N LYS A 107 20.96 4.11 -13.48
CA LYS A 107 20.30 3.07 -14.25
C LYS A 107 20.88 3.07 -15.65
#